data_AF-A0A2E2RSA5-F1
#
_entry.id   AF-A0A2E2RSA5-F1
#
_cell.length_a   1.000
_cell.length_b   1.000
_cell.length_c   1.000
_cell.angle_alpha   90.00
_cell.angle_beta   90.00
_cell.angle_gamma   90.00
#
_symmetry.space_group_name_H-M   'P 1'
#
loop_
_entity.id
_entity.type
_entity.pdbx_description
1 polymer ?
#
loop_
_entity_poly.entity_id
_entity_poly.type
_entity_poly.pdbx_seq_one_letter_code
_entity_poly.pdbx_strand_id
1 'polypeptide(L)'
;MKAFQKVLQDEYGADTKLGSPAVNIDRRRETLAAMTGGRGFCTPPMEPAVDAQGRTRGDRRRAAGAVAMAKVSEQRAPEFMHSAARRRAFPNDYPEPRPMVGILKTMKEAA
;
A
#
# COMPACT_ATOMS: atom_id res chain seq x y z
N MET A 1 -10.33 41.92 24.22
CA MET A 1 -11.00 40.60 24.28
C MET A 1 -10.97 40.09 25.72
N LYS A 2 -12.06 39.48 26.21
CA LYS A 2 -12.12 38.92 27.58
C LYS A 2 -11.25 37.65 27.66
N ALA A 3 -10.57 37.40 28.79
CA ALA A 3 -9.61 36.30 28.93
C ALA A 3 -10.19 34.92 28.56
N PHE A 4 -11.43 34.62 28.96
CA PHE A 4 -12.14 33.39 28.60
C PHE A 4 -12.34 33.21 27.09
N GLN A 5 -12.66 34.30 26.37
CA GLN A 5 -12.86 34.23 24.93
C GLN A 5 -11.55 33.88 24.20
N LYS A 6 -10.41 34.34 24.72
CA LYS A 6 -9.11 34.02 24.17
C LYS A 6 -8.81 32.52 24.31
N VAL A 7 -9.01 31.95 25.49
CA VAL A 7 -8.79 30.51 25.73
C VAL A 7 -9.68 29.66 24.80
N LEU A 8 -10.97 30.01 24.69
CA LEU A 8 -11.89 29.30 23.79
C LEU A 8 -11.46 29.38 22.32
N GLN A 9 -10.97 30.54 21.87
CA GLN A 9 -10.47 30.72 20.51
C GLN A 9 -9.17 29.96 20.25
N ASP A 10 -8.26 29.92 21.22
CA ASP A 10 -6.99 29.21 21.12
C ASP A 10 -7.22 27.69 21.04
N GLU A 11 -8.14 27.15 21.85
CA GLU A 11 -8.54 25.74 21.81
C GLU A 11 -9.24 25.37 20.49
N TYR A 12 -10.20 26.19 20.07
CA TYR A 12 -10.88 26.00 18.79
C TYR A 12 -9.90 26.07 17.61
N GLY A 13 -8.93 26.99 17.67
CA GLY A 13 -7.87 27.12 16.67
C GLY A 13 -6.95 25.90 16.63
N ALA A 14 -6.67 25.27 17.78
CA ALA A 14 -5.87 24.05 17.85
C ALA A 14 -6.57 22.84 17.21
N ASP A 15 -7.90 22.76 17.34
CA ASP A 15 -8.70 21.67 16.78
C ASP A 15 -8.96 21.83 15.27
N THR A 16 -9.00 23.07 14.76
CA THR A 16 -9.37 23.35 13.36
C THR A 16 -8.18 23.56 12.41
N LYS A 17 -7.00 23.97 12.90
CA LYS A 17 -5.83 24.23 12.05
C LYS A 17 -5.20 22.96 11.51
N LEU A 18 -5.08 22.85 10.19
CA LEU A 18 -4.29 21.80 9.52
C LEU A 18 -2.79 21.97 9.81
N GLY A 19 -2.07 20.86 9.99
CA GLY A 19 -0.60 20.87 10.13
C GLY A 19 -0.05 21.01 11.56
N SER A 20 -0.84 21.47 12.52
CA SER A 20 -0.44 21.45 13.94
C SER A 20 -0.80 20.10 14.58
N PRO A 21 0.05 19.53 15.46
CA PRO A 21 -0.31 18.34 16.22
C PRO A 21 -1.49 18.65 17.14
N ALA A 22 -2.48 17.77 17.19
CA ALA A 22 -3.65 17.94 18.05
C ALA A 22 -3.37 17.38 19.44
N VAL A 23 -3.77 18.11 20.47
CA VAL A 23 -3.73 17.61 21.86
C VAL A 23 -4.79 16.52 22.06
N ASN A 24 -5.93 16.61 21.36
CA ASN A 24 -6.99 15.60 21.36
C ASN A 24 -7.36 15.23 19.92
N ILE A 25 -6.92 14.06 19.48
CA ILE A 25 -7.07 13.59 18.09
C ILE A 25 -8.53 13.29 17.76
N ASP A 26 -9.29 12.74 18.71
CA ASP A 26 -10.68 12.31 18.49
C ASP A 26 -11.60 13.51 18.29
N ARG A 27 -11.54 14.49 19.20
CA ARG A 27 -12.28 15.76 19.08
C ARG A 27 -11.94 16.47 17.77
N ARG A 28 -10.66 16.51 17.40
CA ARG A 28 -10.25 17.09 16.12
C ARG A 28 -10.84 16.33 14.94
N ARG A 29 -10.80 14.99 14.97
CA ARG A 29 -11.37 14.15 13.90
C ARG A 29 -12.85 14.42 13.72
N GLU A 30 -13.61 14.49 14.80
CA GLU A 30 -15.04 14.82 14.78
C GLU A 30 -15.29 16.22 14.23
N THR A 31 -14.52 17.22 14.69
CA THR A 31 -14.64 18.60 14.23
C THR A 31 -14.35 18.72 12.72
N LEU A 32 -13.27 18.10 12.25
CA LEU A 32 -12.90 18.13 10.82
C LEU A 32 -13.87 17.30 9.95
N ALA A 33 -14.41 16.20 10.48
CA ALA A 33 -15.45 15.43 9.81
C ALA A 33 -16.75 16.25 9.69
N ALA A 34 -17.17 16.94 10.76
CA ALA A 34 -18.32 17.84 10.74
C ALA A 34 -18.15 18.98 9.73
N MET A 35 -16.95 19.59 9.68
CA MET A 35 -16.64 20.65 8.71
C MET A 35 -16.71 20.20 7.25
N THR A 36 -16.38 18.93 6.97
CA THR A 36 -16.29 18.39 5.60
C THR A 36 -17.47 17.49 5.23
N GLY A 37 -18.46 17.33 6.12
CA GLY A 37 -19.55 16.36 5.96
C GLY A 37 -19.04 14.92 5.80
N GLY A 38 -17.90 14.59 6.41
CA GLY A 38 -17.24 13.29 6.31
C GLY A 38 -16.48 13.02 5.01
N ARG A 39 -16.48 13.96 4.04
CA ARG A 39 -15.83 13.79 2.73
C ARG A 39 -14.33 14.08 2.75
N GLY A 40 -13.83 14.67 3.85
CA GLY A 40 -12.47 15.20 3.92
C GLY A 40 -12.29 16.51 3.15
N PHE A 41 -11.10 17.10 3.23
CA PHE A 41 -10.79 18.39 2.60
C PHE A 41 -10.42 18.31 1.12
N CYS A 42 -10.17 17.09 0.62
CA CYS A 42 -9.76 16.87 -0.76
C CYS A 42 -10.92 16.21 -1.51
N THR A 43 -11.39 16.86 -2.57
CA THR A 43 -12.32 16.23 -3.50
C THR A 43 -11.50 15.39 -4.47
N PRO A 44 -11.71 14.06 -4.56
CA PRO A 44 -11.02 13.27 -5.56
C PRO A 44 -11.41 13.76 -6.96
N PRO A 45 -10.48 13.77 -7.93
CA PRO A 45 -10.81 14.13 -9.29
C PRO A 45 -11.83 13.14 -9.85
N MET A 46 -12.78 13.65 -10.66
CA MET A 46 -13.83 12.84 -11.28
C MET A 46 -13.25 11.74 -12.18
N GLU A 47 -12.13 12.04 -12.83
CA GLU A 47 -11.39 11.11 -13.67
C GLU A 47 -9.95 10.92 -13.15
N PRO A 48 -9.39 9.69 -13.29
CA PRO A 48 -8.03 9.43 -12.90
C PRO A 48 -7.04 10.21 -13.78
N ALA A 49 -6.04 10.80 -13.16
CA ALA A 49 -4.98 11.50 -13.88
C ALA A 49 -4.26 10.56 -14.86
N VAL A 50 -4.07 11.05 -16.09
CA VAL A 50 -3.34 10.38 -17.17
C VAL A 50 -1.96 11.00 -17.35
N ASP A 51 -0.99 10.19 -17.76
CA ASP A 51 0.33 10.67 -18.17
C ASP A 51 0.32 11.21 -19.62
N ALA A 52 1.48 11.69 -20.10
CA ALA A 52 1.65 12.19 -21.48
C ALA A 52 1.35 11.12 -22.55
N GLN A 53 1.30 9.84 -22.16
CA GLN A 53 1.00 8.69 -23.00
C GLN A 53 -0.47 8.24 -22.86
N GLY A 54 -1.30 9.02 -22.15
CA GLY A 54 -2.72 8.74 -21.94
C GLY A 54 -3.00 7.59 -20.97
N ARG A 55 -2.03 7.15 -20.16
CA ARG A 55 -2.18 6.00 -19.26
C ARG A 55 -2.43 6.44 -17.83
N THR A 56 -3.39 5.80 -17.18
CA THR A 56 -3.60 5.99 -15.74
C THR A 56 -2.50 5.29 -14.93
N ARG A 57 -2.36 5.63 -13.65
CA ARG A 57 -1.52 4.86 -12.71
C ARG A 57 -1.90 3.37 -12.69
N GLY A 58 -3.19 3.07 -12.80
CA GLY A 58 -3.71 1.70 -12.85
C GLY A 58 -3.24 0.95 -14.09
N ASP A 59 -3.27 1.60 -15.25
CA ASP A 59 -2.79 1.02 -16.51
C ASP A 59 -1.29 0.73 -16.44
N ARG A 60 -0.49 1.67 -15.91
CA ARG A 60 0.95 1.45 -15.72
C ARG A 60 1.24 0.27 -14.81
N ARG A 61 0.48 0.11 -13.72
CA ARG A 61 0.61 -1.04 -12.82
C ARG A 61 0.24 -2.34 -13.52
N ARG A 62 -0.85 -2.36 -14.30
CA ARG A 62 -1.26 -3.54 -15.09
C ARG A 62 -0.22 -3.90 -16.15
N ALA A 63 0.31 -2.92 -16.87
CA ALA A 63 1.35 -3.13 -17.88
C ALA A 63 2.64 -3.68 -17.24
N ALA A 64 3.08 -3.13 -16.11
CA ALA A 64 4.24 -3.65 -15.39
C ALA A 64 4.01 -5.10 -14.91
N GLY A 65 2.81 -5.40 -14.42
CA GLY A 65 2.41 -6.76 -14.06
C GLY A 65 2.45 -7.73 -15.24
N ALA A 66 1.90 -7.34 -16.39
CA ALA A 66 1.94 -8.15 -17.61
C ALA A 66 3.39 -8.41 -18.08
N VAL A 67 4.27 -7.41 -18.05
CA VAL A 67 5.70 -7.59 -18.38
C VAL A 67 6.38 -8.55 -17.39
N ALA A 68 6.08 -8.43 -16.10
CA ALA A 68 6.62 -9.31 -15.09
C ALA A 68 6.15 -10.76 -15.29
N MET A 69 4.87 -10.98 -15.62
CA MET A 69 4.30 -12.31 -15.87
C MET A 69 4.77 -12.90 -17.20
N ALA A 70 4.89 -12.10 -18.26
CA ALA A 70 5.46 -12.54 -19.53
C ALA A 70 6.92 -12.99 -19.37
N LYS A 71 7.70 -12.31 -18.50
CA LYS A 71 9.05 -12.77 -18.14
C LYS A 71 9.02 -14.13 -17.43
N VAL A 72 7.93 -14.53 -16.80
CA VAL A 72 7.81 -15.79 -16.05
C VAL A 72 7.38 -16.96 -16.95
N SER A 73 6.72 -16.73 -18.09
CA SER A 73 5.90 -17.78 -18.68
C SER A 73 6.65 -18.88 -19.45
N GLU A 74 7.62 -18.67 -20.35
CA GLU A 74 7.92 -19.78 -21.30
C GLU A 74 9.39 -20.06 -21.69
N GLN A 75 10.36 -19.20 -21.37
CA GLN A 75 11.75 -19.35 -21.90
C GLN A 75 12.86 -19.11 -20.87
N ARG A 76 12.55 -19.15 -19.57
CA ARG A 76 13.57 -18.87 -18.54
C ARG A 76 14.40 -20.11 -18.22
N ALA A 77 15.68 -19.88 -17.95
CA ALA A 77 16.55 -20.87 -17.33
C ALA A 77 15.85 -21.48 -16.09
N PRO A 78 16.06 -22.78 -15.81
CA PRO A 78 15.35 -23.50 -14.76
C PRO A 78 15.39 -22.76 -13.42
N GLU A 79 16.47 -22.04 -13.14
CA GLU A 79 16.73 -21.21 -11.96
C GLU A 79 15.63 -20.24 -11.57
N PHE A 80 14.86 -19.72 -12.53
CA PHE A 80 13.82 -18.73 -12.30
C PHE A 80 12.39 -19.30 -12.38
N MET A 81 12.24 -20.59 -12.70
CA MET A 81 10.94 -21.25 -12.65
C MET A 81 10.48 -21.44 -11.20
N HIS A 82 9.17 -21.37 -10.97
CA HIS A 82 8.59 -21.77 -9.69
C HIS A 82 9.03 -23.21 -9.36
N SER A 83 9.34 -23.49 -8.09
CA SER A 83 9.90 -24.79 -7.66
C SER A 83 9.05 -25.98 -8.12
N ALA A 84 7.72 -25.86 -8.01
CA ALA A 84 6.77 -26.87 -8.49
C ALA A 84 6.82 -27.08 -10.02
N ALA A 85 6.94 -26.00 -10.81
CA ALA A 85 7.01 -26.08 -12.26
C ALA A 85 8.33 -26.70 -12.73
N ARG A 86 9.43 -26.33 -12.06
CA ARG A 86 10.77 -26.85 -12.33
C ARG A 86 10.88 -28.36 -12.13
N ARG A 87 10.25 -28.91 -11.08
CA ARG A 87 10.19 -30.36 -10.83
C ARG A 87 9.40 -31.12 -11.87
N ARG A 88 8.35 -30.51 -12.44
CA ARG A 88 7.57 -31.11 -13.52
C ARG A 88 8.36 -31.14 -14.83
N ALA A 89 9.12 -30.09 -15.11
CA ALA A 89 9.91 -29.97 -16.33
C ALA A 89 11.24 -30.75 -16.28
N PHE A 90 11.88 -30.82 -15.11
CA PHE A 90 13.21 -31.43 -14.90
C PHE A 90 13.19 -32.33 -13.65
N PRO A 91 12.52 -33.49 -13.70
CA PRO A 91 12.35 -34.37 -12.53
C PRO A 91 13.66 -35.01 -12.05
N ASN A 92 14.61 -35.25 -12.97
CA ASN A 92 15.88 -35.91 -12.63
C ASN A 92 16.92 -34.95 -12.04
N ASP A 93 16.88 -33.66 -12.42
CA ASP A 93 17.86 -32.66 -11.96
C ASP A 93 17.48 -32.03 -10.60
N TYR A 94 16.19 -32.10 -10.22
CA TYR A 94 15.66 -31.52 -8.99
C TYR A 94 14.66 -32.47 -8.29
N PRO A 95 15.12 -33.62 -7.76
CA PRO A 95 14.25 -34.63 -7.17
C PRO A 95 13.60 -34.17 -5.86
N GLU A 96 14.26 -33.29 -5.10
CA GLU A 96 13.80 -32.86 -3.78
C GLU A 96 13.39 -31.37 -3.74
N PRO A 97 12.43 -30.99 -2.86
CA PRO A 97 12.19 -29.59 -2.56
C PRO A 97 13.48 -28.92 -2.09
N ARG A 98 13.76 -27.70 -2.58
CA ARG A 98 14.87 -26.91 -2.06
C ARG A 98 14.78 -26.86 -0.53
N PRO A 99 15.89 -27.07 0.20
CA PRO A 99 15.88 -26.97 1.64
C PRO A 99 15.32 -25.61 2.03
N MET A 100 14.39 -25.59 2.97
CA MET A 100 13.84 -24.33 3.48
C MET A 100 15.00 -23.54 4.10
N VAL A 101 15.10 -22.25 3.77
CA VAL A 101 16.18 -21.38 4.24
C VAL A 101 15.57 -20.27 5.08
N GLY A 102 16.23 -19.92 6.19
CA GLY A 102 15.78 -18.86 7.09
C GLY A 102 14.52 -19.21 7.91
N ILE A 103 13.62 -18.24 8.07
CA ILE A 103 12.46 -18.30 8.98
C ILE A 103 11.55 -19.51 8.71
N LEU A 104 11.43 -19.93 7.45
CA LEU A 104 10.61 -21.09 7.09
C LEU A 104 11.20 -22.41 7.63
N LYS A 105 12.53 -22.53 7.72
CA LYS A 105 13.18 -23.71 8.30
C LYS A 105 12.89 -23.81 9.80
N THR A 106 13.03 -22.70 10.51
CA THR A 106 12.80 -22.63 11.96
C THR A 106 11.35 -22.90 12.33
N MET A 107 10.38 -22.52 11.48
CA MET A 107 8.96 -22.80 11.72
C MET A 107 8.59 -24.28 11.54
N LYS A 108 9.26 -25.01 10.65
CA LYS A 108 8.99 -26.45 10.44
C LYS A 108 9.63 -27.32 11.51
N GLU A 109 10.79 -26.93 12.04
CA GLU A 109 11.46 -27.64 13.13
C GLU A 109 10.77 -27.43 14.49
N ALA A 110 9.97 -26.38 14.62
CA ALA A 110 9.20 -26.05 15.81
C ALA A 110 7.77 -26.62 15.84
N ALA A 111 7.34 -27.33 14.77
CA ALA A 111 6.03 -27.95 14.61
C ALA A 111 6.15 -29.47 14.65
#